data_AF-A0A955BDM0-F1
#
_entry.id   AF-A0A955BDM0-F1
#
_cell.length_a   1.000
_cell.length_b   1.000
_cell.length_c   1.000
_cell.angle_alpha   90.00
_cell.angle_beta   90.00
_cell.angle_gamma   90.00
#
_symmetry.space_group_name_H-M   'P 1'
#
loop_
_entity.id
_entity.type
_entity.pdbx_description
1 polymer ?
#
loop_
_entity_poly.entity_id
_entity_poly.type
_entity_poly.pdbx_seq_one_letter_code
_entity_poly.pdbx_strand_id
1 'polypeptide(L)'
;MATSLRDLLNTDITGRLNRYPELRLFEGAARQDAALATAIRALRGRHPWLAFKPFAYVVVYALVVVVPKFYATTSGHFADLWPLSMLACLIAVLLVEYGLHRWALPQIRAEILDLAWRRSTACAACEYSLIGNTSGRCPECGAEIPDDQRKLI
;
A
#
# COMPACT_ATOMS: atom_id res chain seq x y z
N MET A 1 16.74 -9.13 7.09
CA MET A 1 16.59 -7.81 6.44
C MET A 1 15.13 -7.65 6.07
N ALA A 2 14.36 -6.84 6.80
CA ALA A 2 13.00 -6.50 6.38
C ALA A 2 13.11 -5.44 5.30
N THR A 3 12.98 -5.83 4.03
CA THR A 3 12.78 -4.89 2.93
C THR A 3 11.53 -4.09 3.25
N SER A 4 11.67 -2.80 3.47
CA SER A 4 10.52 -1.98 3.84
C SER A 4 9.49 -2.02 2.70
N LEU A 5 8.20 -1.85 3.01
CA LEU A 5 7.15 -1.74 1.97
C LEU A 5 7.53 -0.70 0.91
N ARG A 6 8.23 0.37 1.35
CA ARG A 6 8.79 1.42 0.50
C ARG A 6 9.84 0.87 -0.48
N ASP A 7 10.75 0.02 -0.03
CA ASP A 7 11.77 -0.58 -0.90
C ASP A 7 11.15 -1.55 -1.92
N LEU A 8 10.15 -2.33 -1.50
CA LEU A 8 9.40 -3.20 -2.41
C LEU A 8 8.66 -2.39 -3.48
N LEU A 9 8.00 -1.30 -3.07
CA LEU A 9 7.33 -0.39 -3.99
C LEU A 9 8.31 0.34 -4.90
N ASN A 10 9.44 0.80 -4.39
CA ASN A 10 10.45 1.48 -5.20
C ASN A 10 11.02 0.55 -6.26
N THR A 11 11.36 -0.69 -5.90
CA THR A 11 11.88 -1.68 -6.87
C THR A 11 10.83 -2.04 -7.92
N ASP A 12 9.55 -2.19 -7.53
CA ASP A 12 8.46 -2.51 -8.48
C ASP A 12 8.10 -1.32 -9.37
N ILE A 13 8.07 -0.09 -8.83
CA ILE A 13 7.81 1.14 -9.59
C ILE A 13 8.94 1.40 -10.59
N THR A 14 10.20 1.37 -10.15
CA THR A 14 11.35 1.60 -11.05
C THR A 14 11.43 0.53 -12.15
N GLY A 15 11.16 -0.73 -11.84
CA GLY A 15 11.08 -1.79 -12.83
C GLY A 15 9.94 -1.61 -13.86
N ARG A 16 8.93 -0.79 -13.55
CA ARG A 16 7.74 -0.57 -14.39
C ARG A 16 7.63 0.84 -14.99
N LEU A 17 8.58 1.74 -14.74
CA LEU A 17 8.62 3.07 -15.37
C LEU A 17 8.58 2.99 -16.90
N ASN A 18 9.14 1.92 -17.48
CA ASN A 18 9.08 1.67 -18.93
C ASN A 18 7.68 1.28 -19.43
N ARG A 19 6.81 0.75 -18.56
CA ARG A 19 5.45 0.31 -18.91
C ARG A 19 4.39 1.40 -18.64
N TYR A 20 4.66 2.32 -17.71
CA TYR A 20 3.75 3.39 -17.31
C TYR A 20 4.54 4.71 -17.19
N PRO A 21 4.70 5.47 -18.29
CA PRO A 21 5.47 6.71 -18.30
C PRO A 21 4.89 7.79 -17.36
N GLU A 22 3.60 7.74 -17.05
CA GLU A 22 2.92 8.62 -16.10
C GLU A 22 3.47 8.52 -14.68
N LEU A 23 4.13 7.41 -14.33
CA LEU A 23 4.79 7.26 -13.02
C LEU A 23 6.01 8.19 -12.87
N ARG A 24 6.53 8.75 -13.97
CA ARG A 24 7.62 9.75 -13.93
C ARG A 24 7.23 11.03 -13.21
N LEU A 25 5.93 11.35 -13.15
CA LEU A 25 5.42 12.50 -12.37
C LEU A 25 5.75 12.39 -10.87
N PHE A 26 5.97 11.15 -10.40
CA PHE A 26 6.38 10.85 -9.04
C PHE A 26 7.88 10.59 -8.91
N GLU A 27 8.72 10.97 -9.87
CA GLU A 27 10.17 10.92 -9.67
C GLU A 27 10.57 11.83 -8.50
N GLY A 28 11.32 11.26 -7.55
CA GLY A 28 11.76 11.92 -6.32
C GLY A 28 11.10 11.36 -5.05
N ALA A 29 11.93 11.02 -4.07
CA ALA A 29 11.52 10.35 -2.83
C ALA A 29 10.35 11.04 -2.11
N ALA A 30 10.34 12.38 -2.05
CA ALA A 30 9.28 13.14 -1.38
C ALA A 30 7.92 13.04 -2.10
N ARG A 31 7.90 13.03 -3.43
CA ARG A 31 6.66 12.90 -4.22
C ARG A 31 6.10 11.48 -4.15
N GLN A 32 6.97 10.48 -4.16
CA GLN A 32 6.60 9.07 -3.95
C GLN A 32 5.99 8.87 -2.56
N ASP A 33 6.60 9.43 -1.51
CA ASP A 33 6.09 9.33 -0.15
C ASP A 33 4.70 9.98 -0.02
N ALA A 34 4.51 11.15 -0.64
CA ALA A 34 3.21 11.82 -0.65
C ALA A 34 2.14 11.02 -1.40
N ALA A 35 2.48 10.45 -2.55
CA ALA A 35 1.57 9.62 -3.34
C ALA A 35 1.20 8.34 -2.58
N LEU A 36 2.19 7.67 -1.99
CA LEU A 36 2.00 6.47 -1.17
C LEU A 36 1.14 6.76 0.06
N ALA A 37 1.41 7.85 0.77
CA ALA A 37 0.61 8.27 1.92
C ALA A 37 -0.84 8.60 1.54
N THR A 38 -1.06 9.12 0.33
CA THR A 38 -2.40 9.41 -0.19
C THR A 38 -3.12 8.11 -0.57
N ALA A 39 -2.46 7.20 -1.28
CA ALA A 39 -3.00 5.90 -1.64
C ALA A 39 -3.35 5.06 -0.39
N ILE A 40 -2.47 5.03 0.62
CA ILE A 40 -2.73 4.33 1.89
C ILE A 40 -3.93 4.94 2.63
N ARG A 41 -4.06 6.27 2.64
CA ARG A 41 -5.23 6.94 3.25
C ARG A 41 -6.52 6.61 2.51
N ALA A 42 -6.51 6.64 1.18
CA ALA A 42 -7.65 6.25 0.35
C ALA A 42 -8.05 4.79 0.61
N LEU A 43 -7.07 3.88 0.66
CA LEU A 43 -7.29 2.47 0.96
C LEU A 43 -7.93 2.28 2.34
N ARG A 44 -7.41 2.97 3.36
CA ARG A 44 -7.92 2.90 4.74
C ARG A 44 -9.36 3.41 4.83
N GLY A 45 -9.72 4.43 4.03
CA GLY A 45 -11.10 4.92 3.93
C GLY A 45 -12.07 3.90 3.30
N ARG A 46 -11.63 3.17 2.27
CA ARG A 46 -12.45 2.13 1.62
C ARG A 46 -12.52 0.82 2.41
N HIS A 47 -11.48 0.52 3.18
CA HIS A 47 -11.32 -0.73 3.90
C HIS A 47 -11.03 -0.49 5.39
N PRO A 48 -12.06 -0.14 6.18
CA PRO A 48 -11.90 0.13 7.61
C PRO A 48 -11.37 -1.08 8.37
N TRP A 49 -11.53 -2.28 7.84
CA TRP A 49 -11.02 -3.50 8.45
C TRP A 49 -9.48 -3.56 8.55
N LEU A 50 -8.76 -2.77 7.76
CA LEU A 50 -7.31 -2.62 7.92
C LEU A 50 -6.94 -2.00 9.28
N ALA A 51 -7.84 -1.22 9.89
CA ALA A 51 -7.67 -0.73 11.26
C ALA A 51 -7.84 -1.84 12.31
N PHE A 52 -8.50 -2.95 11.97
CA PHE A 52 -8.64 -4.13 12.85
C PHE A 52 -7.44 -5.09 12.78
N LYS A 53 -6.43 -4.85 11.95
CA LYS A 53 -5.19 -5.66 11.90
C LYS A 53 -4.55 -5.87 13.29
N PRO A 54 -4.32 -4.84 14.14
CA PRO A 54 -3.81 -5.04 15.49
C PRO A 54 -4.74 -5.93 16.34
N PHE A 55 -6.05 -5.82 16.17
CA PHE A 55 -7.01 -6.66 16.89
C PHE A 55 -6.89 -8.14 16.48
N ALA A 56 -6.71 -8.42 15.19
CA ALA A 56 -6.45 -9.79 14.71
C ALA A 56 -5.18 -10.39 15.33
N TYR A 57 -4.10 -9.60 15.46
CA TYR A 57 -2.89 -10.07 16.17
C TYR A 57 -3.14 -10.37 17.64
N VAL A 58 -3.90 -9.52 18.33
CA VAL A 58 -4.26 -9.74 19.74
C VAL A 58 -5.07 -11.04 19.88
N VAL A 59 -6.03 -11.29 18.99
CA VAL A 59 -6.83 -12.51 19.00
C VAL A 59 -5.99 -13.75 18.73
N VAL A 60 -5.13 -13.72 17.70
CA VAL A 60 -4.20 -14.83 17.40
C VAL A 60 -3.26 -15.08 18.57
N TYR A 61 -2.68 -14.03 19.16
CA TYR A 61 -1.82 -14.15 20.33
C TYR A 61 -2.56 -14.75 21.54
N ALA A 62 -3.78 -14.29 21.81
CA ALA A 62 -4.60 -14.83 22.89
C ALA A 62 -4.88 -16.33 22.69
N LEU A 63 -5.28 -16.73 21.48
CA LEU A 63 -5.61 -18.12 21.17
C LEU A 63 -4.40 -19.05 21.15
N VAL A 64 -3.23 -18.55 20.72
CA VAL A 64 -2.05 -19.40 20.53
C VAL A 64 -1.10 -19.37 21.72
N VAL A 65 -1.08 -18.29 22.50
CA VAL A 65 -0.17 -18.15 23.65
C VAL A 65 -0.92 -18.21 24.96
N VAL A 66 -2.00 -17.43 25.13
CA VAL A 66 -2.69 -17.30 26.42
C VAL A 66 -3.52 -18.54 26.73
N VAL A 67 -4.33 -19.03 25.79
CA VAL A 67 -5.19 -20.20 25.99
C VAL A 67 -4.37 -21.47 26.28
N PRO A 68 -3.31 -21.81 25.51
CA PRO A 68 -2.51 -23.00 25.79
C PRO A 68 -1.75 -22.86 27.10
N LYS A 69 -1.25 -21.66 27.43
CA LYS A 69 -0.59 -21.41 28.72
C LYS A 69 -1.54 -21.68 29.89
N PHE A 70 -2.77 -21.18 29.81
CA PHE A 70 -3.79 -21.39 30.83
C PHE A 70 -4.15 -22.88 30.98
N TYR A 71 -4.40 -23.58 29.87
CA TYR A 71 -4.71 -25.02 29.87
C TYR A 71 -3.57 -25.86 30.46
N ALA A 72 -2.34 -25.49 30.15
CA ALA A 72 -1.17 -26.23 30.57
C ALA A 72 -0.84 -26.02 32.06
N THR A 73 -1.16 -24.85 32.63
CA THR A 73 -1.14 -24.67 34.11
C THR A 73 -2.12 -25.60 34.83
N THR A 74 -3.26 -25.93 34.22
CA THR A 74 -4.24 -26.84 34.82
C THR A 74 -3.93 -28.32 34.64
N SER A 75 -3.21 -28.72 33.57
CA SER A 75 -3.00 -30.13 33.23
C SER A 75 -1.61 -30.69 33.57
N GLY A 76 -0.63 -29.85 33.94
CA GLY A 76 0.72 -30.29 34.33
C GLY A 76 1.65 -30.68 33.18
N HIS A 77 1.16 -30.78 31.93
CA HIS A 77 1.94 -31.18 30.75
C HIS A 77 2.49 -29.99 29.94
N PHE A 78 2.92 -28.92 30.62
CA PHE A 78 3.26 -27.65 29.99
C PHE A 78 4.47 -27.71 29.05
N ALA A 79 5.49 -28.48 29.42
CA ALA A 79 6.77 -28.46 28.72
C ALA A 79 6.68 -29.00 27.28
N ASP A 80 5.77 -29.94 27.03
CA ASP A 80 5.75 -30.70 25.77
C ASP A 80 5.04 -29.95 24.63
N LEU A 81 4.11 -29.04 24.95
CA LEU A 81 3.28 -28.33 23.95
C LEU A 81 3.75 -26.90 23.63
N TRP A 82 4.71 -26.36 24.39
CA TRP A 82 5.24 -25.02 24.18
C TRP A 82 5.88 -24.80 22.80
N PRO A 83 6.69 -25.72 22.24
CA PRO A 83 7.29 -25.50 20.93
C PRO A 83 6.27 -25.45 19.80
N LEU A 84 5.23 -26.30 19.88
CA LEU A 84 4.17 -26.37 18.86
C LEU A 84 3.30 -25.11 18.86
N SER A 85 2.98 -24.56 20.03
CA SER A 85 2.25 -23.29 20.15
C SER A 85 3.06 -22.12 19.60
N MET A 86 4.36 -22.02 19.92
CA MET A 86 5.23 -20.99 19.34
C MET A 86 5.33 -21.08 17.82
N LEU A 87 5.47 -22.30 17.28
CA LEU A 87 5.51 -22.52 15.83
C LEU A 87 4.19 -22.13 15.15
N ALA A 88 3.05 -22.52 15.73
CA ALA A 88 1.73 -22.12 15.24
C ALA A 88 1.56 -20.59 15.25
N CYS A 89 2.07 -19.92 16.28
CA CYS A 89 1.99 -18.47 16.40
C CYS A 89 2.82 -17.79 15.31
N LEU A 90 4.04 -18.29 15.07
CA LEU A 90 4.91 -17.81 14.01
C LEU A 90 4.27 -17.98 12.63
N ILE A 91 3.72 -19.16 12.34
CA ILE A 91 3.03 -19.43 11.07
C ILE A 91 1.82 -18.51 10.90
N ALA A 92 1.01 -18.32 11.94
CA ALA A 92 -0.15 -17.45 11.88
C ALA A 92 0.24 -15.99 11.59
N VAL A 93 1.29 -15.47 12.26
CA VAL A 93 1.82 -14.13 12.01
C VAL A 93 2.32 -14.00 10.57
N LEU A 94 3.08 -14.98 10.07
CA LEU A 94 3.59 -14.99 8.70
C LEU A 94 2.46 -15.02 7.67
N LEU A 95 1.42 -15.82 7.88
CA LEU A 95 0.27 -15.89 6.97
C LEU A 95 -0.53 -14.59 6.96
N VAL A 96 -0.73 -13.95 8.12
CA VAL A 96 -1.40 -12.65 8.20
C VAL A 96 -0.60 -11.57 7.49
N GLU A 97 0.72 -11.51 7.70
CA GLU A 97 1.58 -10.55 7.01
C GLU A 97 1.61 -10.81 5.50
N TYR A 98 1.81 -12.07 5.09
CA TYR A 98 1.87 -12.44 3.67
C TYR A 98 0.55 -12.20 2.94
N GLY A 99 -0.57 -12.60 3.55
CA GLY A 99 -1.91 -12.39 2.99
C GLY A 99 -2.23 -10.91 2.83
N LEU A 100 -1.89 -10.10 3.84
CA LEU A 100 -2.11 -8.66 3.78
C LEU A 100 -1.25 -8.00 2.72
N HIS A 101 0.02 -8.37 2.59
CA HIS A 101 0.90 -7.88 1.53
C HIS A 101 0.35 -8.24 0.15
N ARG A 102 -0.01 -9.51 -0.07
CA ARG A 102 -0.48 -9.99 -1.37
C ARG A 102 -1.81 -9.35 -1.78
N TRP A 103 -2.67 -9.01 -0.83
CA TRP A 103 -3.94 -8.33 -1.09
C TRP A 103 -3.79 -6.81 -1.21
N ALA A 104 -3.00 -6.16 -0.35
CA ALA A 104 -2.89 -4.70 -0.30
C ALA A 104 -2.07 -4.13 -1.46
N LEU A 105 -0.99 -4.82 -1.86
CA LEU A 105 -0.11 -4.36 -2.94
C LEU A 105 -0.84 -4.09 -4.27
N PRO A 106 -1.67 -5.01 -4.82
CA PRO A 106 -2.38 -4.74 -6.08
C PRO A 106 -3.36 -3.58 -5.96
N GLN A 107 -3.98 -3.37 -4.79
CA GLN A 107 -4.90 -2.23 -4.61
C GLN A 107 -4.16 -0.90 -4.45
N ILE A 108 -3.10 -0.84 -3.65
CA ILE A 108 -2.25 0.35 -3.52
C ILE A 108 -1.71 0.73 -4.89
N ARG A 109 -1.31 -0.27 -5.68
CA ARG A 109 -0.84 -0.06 -7.05
C ARG A 109 -1.93 0.51 -7.95
N ALA A 110 -3.16 -0.01 -7.89
CA ALA A 110 -4.28 0.52 -8.67
C ALA A 110 -4.56 1.98 -8.31
N GLU A 111 -4.53 2.34 -7.02
CA GLU A 111 -4.70 3.73 -6.57
C GLU A 111 -3.58 4.65 -7.04
N ILE A 112 -2.32 4.20 -6.97
CA ILE A 112 -1.18 5.00 -7.45
C ILE A 112 -1.30 5.24 -8.96
N LEU A 113 -1.71 4.23 -9.73
CA LEU A 113 -1.93 4.38 -11.17
C LEU A 113 -3.12 5.30 -11.48
N ASP A 114 -4.22 5.21 -10.73
CA ASP A 114 -5.35 6.14 -10.88
C ASP A 114 -4.94 7.59 -10.57
N LEU A 115 -4.17 7.79 -9.50
CA LEU A 115 -3.61 9.10 -9.14
C LEU A 115 -2.64 9.62 -10.20
N ALA A 116 -1.80 8.74 -10.76
CA ALA A 116 -0.89 9.08 -11.85
C ALA A 116 -1.66 9.55 -13.08
N TRP A 117 -2.67 8.77 -13.46
CA TRP A 117 -3.52 9.03 -14.62
C TRP A 117 -4.30 10.34 -14.48
N ARG A 118 -4.93 10.58 -13.32
CA ARG A 118 -5.63 11.85 -13.06
C ARG A 118 -4.67 13.03 -13.12
N ARG A 119 -3.46 12.90 -12.57
CA ARG A 119 -2.46 13.97 -12.60
C ARG A 119 -1.86 14.19 -13.98
N SER A 120 -1.76 13.18 -14.83
CA SER A 120 -1.29 13.36 -16.21
C SER A 120 -2.37 13.98 -17.09
N THR A 121 -3.63 13.60 -16.89
CA THR A 121 -4.74 13.98 -17.78
C THR A 121 -5.60 15.14 -17.29
N ALA A 122 -5.45 15.63 -16.06
CA ALA A 122 -6.22 16.76 -15.55
C ALA A 122 -5.33 17.97 -15.19
N CYS A 123 -5.88 19.17 -15.36
CA CYS A 123 -5.21 20.39 -14.98
C CYS A 123 -4.98 20.44 -13.46
N ALA A 124 -3.75 20.69 -13.02
CA ALA A 124 -3.42 20.79 -11.60
C ALA A 124 -4.12 21.97 -10.88
N ALA A 125 -4.57 22.99 -11.63
CA ALA A 125 -5.18 24.19 -11.06
C ALA A 125 -6.71 24.12 -10.95
N CYS A 126 -7.38 23.54 -11.95
CA CYS A 126 -8.85 23.52 -12.03
C CYS A 126 -9.45 22.12 -12.26
N GLU A 127 -8.63 21.07 -12.29
CA GLU A 127 -9.04 19.68 -12.51
C GLU A 127 -9.73 19.39 -13.85
N TYR A 128 -9.73 20.36 -14.78
CA TYR A 128 -10.27 20.15 -16.12
C TYR A 128 -9.49 19.10 -16.91
N SER A 129 -10.20 18.25 -17.65
CA SER A 129 -9.59 17.21 -18.50
C SER A 129 -8.78 17.83 -19.64
N LEU A 130 -7.50 17.51 -19.68
CA LEU A 130 -6.57 17.93 -20.72
C LEU A 130 -6.49 16.94 -21.89
N ILE A 131 -7.28 15.85 -21.87
CA ILE A 131 -7.25 14.84 -22.94
C ILE A 131 -7.53 15.50 -24.30
N GLY A 132 -6.58 15.37 -25.23
CA GLY A 132 -6.65 15.98 -26.56
C GLY A 132 -6.24 17.45 -26.63
N ASN A 133 -5.78 18.05 -25.52
CA ASN A 133 -5.31 19.44 -25.51
C ASN A 133 -3.84 19.54 -25.95
N THR A 134 -3.60 20.24 -27.06
CA THR A 134 -2.26 20.47 -27.63
C THR A 134 -1.70 21.87 -27.38
N SER A 135 -2.50 22.78 -26.79
CA SER A 135 -2.16 24.20 -26.67
C SER A 135 -1.10 24.52 -25.61
N GLY A 136 -0.76 23.55 -24.75
CA GLY A 136 0.17 23.75 -23.63
C GLY A 136 -0.37 24.60 -22.48
N ARG A 137 -1.63 25.06 -22.58
CA ARG A 137 -2.35 25.78 -21.52
C ARG A 137 -3.72 25.16 -21.30
N CYS A 138 -4.24 25.23 -20.07
CA CYS A 138 -5.59 24.77 -19.78
C CYS A 138 -6.63 25.69 -20.44
N PRO A 139 -7.62 25.17 -21.18
CA PRO A 139 -8.62 25.99 -21.86
C PRO A 139 -9.59 26.69 -20.89
N GLU A 140 -9.82 26.12 -19.70
CA GLU A 140 -10.73 26.68 -18.71
C GLU A 140 -10.08 27.79 -17.88
N CYS A 141 -8.92 27.51 -17.27
CA CYS A 141 -8.29 28.44 -16.32
C CYS A 141 -7.08 29.19 -16.88
N GLY A 142 -6.63 28.88 -18.10
CA GLY A 142 -5.47 29.50 -18.73
C GLY A 142 -4.11 29.11 -18.12
N ALA A 143 -4.08 28.27 -17.09
CA ALA A 143 -2.85 27.84 -16.43
C ALA A 143 -1.93 27.09 -17.39
N GLU A 144 -0.63 27.31 -17.27
CA GLU A 144 0.39 26.65 -18.08
C GLU A 144 0.53 25.19 -17.67
N ILE A 145 0.57 24.29 -18.67
CA ILE A 145 0.70 22.85 -18.44
C ILE A 145 2.20 22.52 -18.39
N PRO A 146 2.70 21.94 -17.27
CA PRO A 146 4.08 21.51 -17.14
C PRO A 146 4.53 20.56 -18.27
N ASP A 147 5.79 20.65 -18.69
CA ASP A 147 6.31 19.86 -19.81
C ASP A 147 6.31 18.34 -19.56
N ASP A 148 6.52 17.92 -18.32
CA ASP A 148 6.42 16.53 -17.89
C ASP A 148 4.99 15.99 -18.05
N GLN A 149 3.99 16.82 -17.74
CA GLN A 149 2.59 16.50 -17.98
C GLN A 149 2.26 16.51 -19.48
N ARG A 150 2.75 17.51 -20.23
CA ARG A 150 2.48 17.69 -21.67
C ARG A 150 2.98 16.52 -22.53
N LYS A 151 4.03 15.82 -22.10
CA LYS A 151 4.55 14.62 -22.78
C LYS A 151 3.68 13.38 -22.64
N LEU A 152 2.68 13.41 -21.77
CA LEU A 152 1.83 12.27 -21.42
C LEU A 152 0.40 12.36 -21.99
N ILE A 153 0.03 13.51 -22.56
CA ILE A 153 -1.29 13.82 -23.13
C ILE A 153 -1.26 13.69 -24.65
#